data_AF-A0A0C4ERM8-F1
#
_entry.id   AF-A0A0C4ERM8-F1
#
_cell.length_a   1.000
_cell.length_b   1.000
_cell.length_c   1.000
_cell.angle_alpha   90.00
_cell.angle_beta   90.00
_cell.angle_gamma   90.00
#
_symmetry.space_group_name_H-M   'P 1'
#
loop_
_entity.id
_entity.type
_entity.pdbx_description
1 polymer ?
#
loop_
_entity_poly.entity_id
_entity_poly.type
_entity_poly.pdbx_seq_one_letter_code
_entity_poly.pdbx_strand_id
1 'polypeptide(L)'
;MHTSEEIKDFLSKRAALAATITQKYENGDGVFGVGTDVEMITAVPQSDVFLDRNFTVQGLAYCRQSPDFSASLAGKWTAKEAAFKAMKTLSKDAGAAMKEIEILSGPSGPESN
;
A
#
# COMPACT_ATOMS: atom_id res chain seq x y z
N MET A 1 -21.85 -16.94 4.66
CA MET A 1 -21.02 -16.68 5.86
C MET A 1 -19.80 -17.58 5.72
N HIS A 2 -18.61 -17.01 5.48
CA HIS A 2 -17.37 -17.78 5.33
C HIS A 2 -16.88 -18.24 6.69
N THR A 3 -16.29 -19.44 6.75
CA THR A 3 -15.75 -19.99 8.00
C THR A 3 -14.42 -19.32 8.36
N SER A 4 -14.02 -19.40 9.64
CA SER A 4 -12.72 -18.92 10.11
C SER A 4 -11.55 -19.55 9.34
N GLU A 5 -11.67 -20.83 8.99
CA GLU A 5 -10.67 -21.57 8.23
C GLU A 5 -10.59 -21.14 6.77
N GLU A 6 -11.73 -20.86 6.13
CA GLU A 6 -11.75 -20.29 4.77
C GLU A 6 -11.11 -18.91 4.71
N ILE A 7 -11.34 -18.07 5.73
CA ILE A 7 -10.70 -16.75 5.83
C ILE A 7 -9.19 -16.89 6.02
N LYS A 8 -8.74 -17.79 6.92
CA LYS A 8 -7.30 -18.05 7.12
C LYS A 8 -6.62 -18.58 5.86
N ASP A 9 -7.25 -19.52 5.15
CA ASP A 9 -6.74 -20.08 3.91
C ASP A 9 -6.63 -19.00 2.81
N PHE A 10 -7.65 -18.16 2.68
CA PHE A 10 -7.62 -17.02 1.75
C PHE A 10 -6.45 -16.07 2.06
N LEU A 11 -6.27 -15.70 3.32
CA LEU A 11 -5.17 -14.82 3.74
C LEU A 11 -3.80 -15.46 3.51
N SER A 12 -3.66 -16.76 3.81
CA SER A 12 -2.43 -17.53 3.57
C SER A 12 -2.06 -17.57 2.08
N LYS A 13 -3.04 -17.84 1.20
CA LYS A 13 -2.84 -17.84 -0.25
C LYS A 13 -2.43 -16.48 -0.80
N ARG A 14 -2.99 -15.39 -0.26
CA ARG A 14 -2.61 -14.02 -0.64
C ARG A 14 -1.16 -13.71 -0.25
N ALA A 15 -0.74 -14.08 0.96
CA ALA A 15 0.63 -13.92 1.41
C ALA A 15 1.62 -14.73 0.55
N ALA A 16 1.28 -15.98 0.23
CA ALA A 16 2.11 -16.83 -0.62
C ALA A 16 2.25 -16.26 -2.05
N LEU A 17 1.17 -15.72 -2.62
CA LEU A 17 1.20 -15.08 -3.94
C LEU A 17 2.11 -13.84 -3.95
N ALA A 18 1.99 -12.98 -2.93
CA ALA A 18 2.81 -11.79 -2.79
C ALA A 18 4.31 -12.16 -2.70
N ALA A 19 4.65 -13.16 -1.88
CA ALA A 19 6.02 -13.67 -1.77
C ALA A 19 6.54 -14.23 -3.10
N THR A 20 5.70 -15.00 -3.82
CA THR A 20 6.06 -15.57 -5.13
C THR A 20 6.37 -14.49 -6.16
N ILE A 21 5.56 -13.42 -6.21
CA ILE A 21 5.77 -12.29 -7.13
C ILE A 21 7.07 -11.58 -6.78
N THR A 22 7.29 -11.24 -5.51
CA THR A 22 8.54 -10.59 -5.07
C THR A 22 9.75 -11.45 -5.45
N GLN A 23 9.78 -12.73 -5.07
CA GLN A 23 10.91 -13.62 -5.37
C GLN A 23 11.21 -13.73 -6.87
N LYS A 24 10.16 -13.76 -7.71
CA LYS A 24 10.30 -13.88 -9.17
C LYS A 24 11.03 -12.68 -9.78
N TYR A 25 10.75 -11.47 -9.30
CA TYR A 25 11.24 -10.24 -9.92
C TYR A 25 12.42 -9.61 -9.17
N GLU A 26 12.65 -9.97 -7.90
CA GLU A 26 13.64 -9.34 -7.03
C GLU A 26 15.10 -9.53 -7.50
N ASN A 27 15.37 -10.56 -8.30
CA ASN A 27 16.71 -10.81 -8.88
C ASN A 27 16.80 -10.48 -10.37
N GLY A 28 15.82 -9.74 -10.93
CA GLY A 28 15.89 -9.28 -12.31
C GLY A 28 17.01 -8.27 -12.52
N ASP A 29 17.69 -8.33 -13.66
CA ASP A 29 18.71 -7.34 -14.02
C ASP A 29 18.12 -5.92 -13.99
N GLY A 30 18.79 -5.01 -13.27
CA GLY A 30 18.34 -3.63 -13.11
C GLY A 30 17.20 -3.41 -12.11
N VAL A 31 16.72 -4.45 -11.42
CA VAL A 31 15.71 -4.31 -10.36
C VAL A 31 16.39 -4.03 -9.02
N PHE A 32 16.13 -2.85 -8.44
CA PHE A 32 16.62 -2.50 -7.11
C PHE A 32 15.89 -3.27 -6.00
N GLY A 33 14.55 -3.29 -6.06
CA GLY A 33 13.71 -4.00 -5.10
C GLY A 33 12.26 -4.06 -5.54
N VAL A 34 11.54 -5.05 -5.00
CA VAL A 34 10.13 -5.29 -5.28
C VAL A 34 9.37 -5.27 -3.96
N GLY A 35 8.34 -4.44 -3.86
CA GLY A 35 7.50 -4.33 -2.68
C GLY A 35 6.06 -4.65 -3.00
N THR A 36 5.43 -5.46 -2.16
CA THR A 36 4.02 -5.84 -2.27
C THR A 36 3.30 -5.54 -0.96
N ASP A 37 2.08 -5.06 -1.07
CA ASP A 37 1.24 -4.74 0.08
C ASP A 37 -0.25 -4.90 -0.26
N VAL A 38 -1.08 -5.21 0.74
CA VAL A 38 -2.52 -5.38 0.61
C VAL A 38 -3.18 -4.89 1.89
N GLU A 39 -4.18 -4.03 1.74
CA GLU A 39 -4.93 -3.49 2.87
C GLU A 39 -6.43 -3.74 2.72
N MET A 40 -7.09 -4.00 3.85
CA MET A 40 -8.55 -4.06 3.90
C MET A 40 -9.09 -2.63 3.99
N ILE A 41 -10.04 -2.26 3.13
CA ILE A 41 -10.63 -0.90 3.10
C ILE A 41 -11.09 -0.45 4.50
N THR A 42 -11.69 -1.36 5.26
CA THR A 42 -12.21 -1.09 6.61
C THR A 42 -11.15 -1.09 7.70
N ALA A 43 -9.92 -1.54 7.43
CA ALA A 43 -8.85 -1.62 8.42
C ALA A 43 -7.97 -0.37 8.47
N VAL A 44 -7.96 0.45 7.40
CA VAL A 44 -7.15 1.67 7.35
C VAL A 44 -7.74 2.73 8.29
N PRO A 45 -7.00 3.19 9.31
CA PRO A 45 -7.51 4.17 10.25
C PRO A 45 -7.83 5.51 9.56
N GLN A 46 -8.86 6.20 10.06
CA GLN A 46 -9.27 7.50 9.54
C GLN A 46 -9.30 8.59 10.63
N SER A 47 -8.68 8.33 11.79
CA SER A 47 -8.53 9.35 12.82
C SER A 47 -7.64 10.49 12.33
N ASP A 48 -7.94 11.73 12.75
CA ASP A 48 -7.18 12.91 12.34
C ASP A 48 -5.68 12.73 12.62
N VAL A 49 -5.33 12.15 13.77
CA VAL A 49 -3.93 11.85 14.14
C VAL A 49 -3.24 10.95 13.11
N PHE A 50 -3.92 9.90 12.62
CA PHE A 50 -3.35 9.00 11.62
C PHE A 50 -3.22 9.70 10.26
N LEU A 51 -4.26 10.41 9.83
CA LEU A 51 -4.27 11.11 8.55
C LEU A 51 -3.20 12.20 8.51
N ASP A 52 -3.11 13.02 9.56
CA ASP A 52 -2.12 14.06 9.70
C ASP A 52 -0.71 13.52 9.87
N ARG A 53 -0.51 12.31 10.39
CA ARG A 53 0.84 11.72 10.49
C ARG A 53 1.32 11.13 9.17
N ASN A 54 0.42 10.58 8.35
CA ASN A 54 0.79 9.69 7.25
C ASN A 54 0.48 10.22 5.84
N PHE A 55 -0.39 11.23 5.71
CA PHE A 55 -0.80 11.76 4.41
C PHE A 55 -0.45 13.25 4.26
N THR A 56 -0.15 13.64 3.03
CA THR A 56 -0.03 15.04 2.66
C THR A 56 -1.42 15.65 2.51
N VAL A 57 -1.52 16.98 2.61
CA VAL A 57 -2.77 17.71 2.38
C VAL A 57 -3.29 17.45 0.97
N GLN A 58 -2.41 17.42 -0.04
CA GLN A 58 -2.77 17.15 -1.43
C GLN A 58 -3.26 15.71 -1.62
N GLY A 59 -2.61 14.73 -0.99
CA GLY A 59 -3.04 13.33 -1.02
C GLY A 59 -4.43 13.11 -0.42
N LEU A 60 -4.73 13.75 0.72
CA LEU A 60 -6.07 13.69 1.31
C LEU A 60 -7.10 14.41 0.44
N ALA A 61 -6.76 15.57 -0.13
CA ALA A 61 -7.65 16.30 -1.04
C ALA A 61 -8.03 15.46 -2.27
N TYR A 62 -7.08 14.69 -2.82
CA TYR A 62 -7.36 13.73 -3.88
C TYR A 62 -8.32 12.64 -3.42
N CYS A 63 -8.06 11.99 -2.28
CA CYS A 63 -8.92 10.92 -1.76
C CYS A 63 -10.36 11.41 -1.53
N ARG A 64 -10.52 12.65 -1.04
CA ARG A 64 -11.84 13.24 -0.77
C ARG A 64 -12.65 13.58 -2.03
N GLN A 65 -12.00 13.68 -3.18
CA GLN A 65 -12.68 13.87 -4.47
C GLN A 65 -13.14 12.55 -5.10
N SER A 66 -12.66 11.41 -4.58
CA SER A 66 -13.08 10.08 -5.01
C SER A 66 -14.55 9.81 -4.65
N PRO A 67 -15.30 9.06 -5.47
CA PRO A 67 -16.64 8.58 -5.12
C PRO A 67 -16.68 7.77 -3.80
N ASP A 68 -15.60 7.07 -3.49
CA ASP A 68 -15.39 6.39 -2.22
C ASP A 68 -14.07 6.86 -1.60
N PHE A 69 -14.19 7.63 -0.52
CA PHE A 69 -13.05 8.15 0.23
C PHE A 69 -12.24 7.03 0.89
N SER A 70 -12.91 6.06 1.51
CA SER A 70 -12.27 4.97 2.25
C SER A 70 -11.49 4.05 1.32
N ALA A 71 -12.06 3.70 0.17
CA ALA A 71 -11.37 2.90 -0.83
C ALA A 71 -10.16 3.64 -1.42
N SER A 72 -10.30 4.95 -1.70
CA SER A 72 -9.19 5.77 -2.21
C SER A 72 -8.06 5.89 -1.20
N LEU A 73 -8.41 6.14 0.07
CA LEU A 73 -7.45 6.23 1.17
C LEU A 73 -6.70 4.91 1.35
N ALA A 74 -7.40 3.78 1.36
CA ALA A 74 -6.80 2.46 1.48
C ALA A 74 -5.87 2.14 0.31
N GLY A 75 -6.24 2.50 -0.92
CA GLY A 75 -5.38 2.37 -2.09
C GLY A 75 -4.10 3.19 -1.97
N LYS A 76 -4.20 4.45 -1.52
CA LYS A 76 -3.02 5.31 -1.29
C LYS A 76 -2.14 4.78 -0.16
N TRP A 77 -2.72 4.26 0.92
CA TRP A 77 -1.99 3.64 2.03
C TRP A 77 -1.21 2.40 1.55
N THR A 78 -1.89 1.47 0.87
CA THR A 78 -1.27 0.26 0.30
C THR A 78 -0.10 0.61 -0.63
N ALA A 79 -0.28 1.63 -1.48
CA ALA A 79 0.78 2.07 -2.39
C ALA A 79 2.00 2.65 -1.67
N LYS A 80 1.80 3.38 -0.54
CA LYS A 80 2.91 3.86 0.30
C LYS A 80 3.69 2.69 0.90
N GLU A 81 2.99 1.69 1.42
CA GLU A 81 3.61 0.50 2.05
C GLU A 81 4.37 -0.35 1.02
N ALA A 82 3.80 -0.56 -0.16
CA ALA A 82 4.48 -1.23 -1.25
C ALA A 82 5.75 -0.50 -1.69
N ALA A 83 5.70 0.84 -1.83
CA ALA A 83 6.87 1.65 -2.15
C ALA A 83 7.95 1.57 -1.05
N PHE A 84 7.55 1.66 0.22
CA PHE A 84 8.45 1.52 1.36
C PHE A 84 9.19 0.17 1.36
N LYS A 85 8.46 -0.92 1.14
CA LYS A 85 9.04 -2.27 1.06
C LYS A 85 10.00 -2.43 -0.12
N ALA A 86 9.71 -1.80 -1.26
CA ALA A 86 10.57 -1.85 -2.44
C ALA A 86 11.91 -1.12 -2.23
N MET A 87 11.96 -0.10 -1.35
CA MET A 87 13.19 0.66 -1.07
C MET A 87 14.22 -0.11 -0.24
N LYS A 88 13.89 -1.29 0.32
CA LYS A 88 14.80 -2.12 1.13
C LYS A 88 15.51 -1.36 2.26
N THR A 89 14.92 -0.28 2.75
CA THR A 89 15.43 0.50 3.88
C THR A 89 15.05 -0.16 5.20
N LEU A 90 15.95 -0.13 6.19
CA LEU A 90 15.57 -0.51 7.55
C LEU A 90 14.48 0.45 8.05
N SER A 91 13.38 -0.11 8.53
CA SER A 91 12.36 0.70 9.19
C SER A 91 12.95 1.34 10.44
N LYS A 92 12.70 2.65 10.60
CA LYS A 92 13.11 3.37 11.82
C LYS A 92 12.37 2.83 13.04
N ASP A 93 11.11 2.42 12.88
CA ASP A 93 10.24 1.73 13.85
C ASP A 93 8.89 1.37 13.17
N ALA A 94 8.13 0.43 13.75
CA ALA A 94 6.79 0.03 13.25
C ALA A 94 5.76 1.19 13.19
N GLY A 95 6.07 2.35 13.80
CA GLY A 95 5.23 3.55 13.80
C GLY A 95 5.80 4.71 12.97
N ALA A 96 6.82 4.50 12.13
CA ALA A 96 7.41 5.58 11.32
C ALA A 96 6.34 6.27 10.46
N ALA A 97 6.38 7.59 10.41
CA ALA A 97 5.43 8.37 9.63
C ALA A 97 5.67 8.16 8.13
N MET A 98 4.61 7.89 7.37
CA MET A 98 4.70 7.65 5.92
C MET A 98 4.37 8.89 5.08
N LYS A 99 4.33 10.08 5.70
CA LYS A 99 4.02 11.33 5.00
C LYS A 99 5.04 11.67 3.91
N GLU A 100 6.31 11.30 4.10
CA GLU A 100 7.40 11.56 3.15
C GLU A 100 7.26 10.79 1.83
N ILE A 101 6.52 9.68 1.83
CA ILE A 101 6.24 8.90 0.61
C ILE A 101 4.93 9.41 0.03
N GLU A 102 4.96 10.29 -0.98
CA GLU A 102 3.75 10.80 -1.63
C GLU A 102 3.40 10.02 -2.91
N ILE A 103 2.16 9.54 -2.99
CA ILE A 103 1.64 8.86 -4.17
C ILE A 103 0.86 9.88 -5.00
N LEU A 104 1.45 10.32 -6.10
CA LEU A 104 0.82 11.24 -7.05
C LEU A 104 -0.08 10.47 -8.03
N SER A 105 -1.20 11.07 -8.39
CA SER A 105 -2.11 10.56 -9.42
C SER A 105 -2.08 11.49 -10.62
N GLY A 106 -1.75 10.96 -11.80
CA GLY A 106 -1.86 11.66 -13.07
C GLY A 106 -3.27 11.55 -13.69
N PRO A 107 -3.55 12.32 -14.76
CA PRO A 107 -4.80 12.18 -15.52
C PRO A 107 -4.90 10.84 -16.26
N SER A 108 -3.77 10.21 -16.53
CA SER A 108 -3.63 8.86 -17.10
C SER A 108 -2.95 7.93 -16.09
N GLY A 109 -3.14 6.62 -16.30
CA GLY A 109 -2.36 5.60 -15.60
C GLY A 109 -0.87 5.67 -15.96
N PRO A 110 0.00 4.95 -15.24
CA PRO A 110 1.42 4.94 -15.54
C PRO A 110 1.67 4.51 -16.99
N GLU A 111 2.45 5.30 -17.72
CA GLU A 111 2.86 4.99 -19.09
C GLU A 111 3.89 3.87 -19.04
N SER A 112 3.69 2.82 -19.84
CA SER A 112 4.70 1.79 -20.07
C SER A 112 5.67 2.32 -21.12
N ASN A 113 6.91 2.61 -20.73
CA ASN A 113 8.02 2.80 -21.67
C ASN A 113 8.46 1.46 -22.26
#